data_AF-A0A379AFH7-F1
#
_entry.id   AF-A0A379AFH7-F1
#
_cell.length_a   1.000
_cell.length_b   1.000
_cell.length_c   1.000
_cell.angle_alpha   90.00
_cell.angle_beta   90.00
_cell.angle_gamma   90.00
#
_symmetry.space_group_name_H-M   'P 1'
#
loop_
_entity.id
_entity.type
_entity.pdbx_description
1 polymer ?
#
loop_
_entity_poly.entity_id
_entity_poly.type
_entity_poly.pdbx_seq_one_letter_code
_entity_poly.pdbx_strand_id
1 'polypeptide(L)'
;MSSTLREQSQEVLQVDTKKYHIFSLPHAAQHLGNIDRLPKSLKVLLENLLRYQDGDSVTTEDIQALVDWQKDAHADREIAYRPARVLMQDFTGVPAVVDLAAMREAVNRLGGDVAKVNPLSPVDLVIDHSVTVDHFGNDDAFEENVRLEMERNHERYVFLRWGQKAFDKFRVVPPGTGICHQVNLEYLGKAIWHETVNGEEYAWPDTLVGTDSHTTMINALGVLGMGSRGESKPKPPCSVSLSQCLSRMWWVSNSPAKLAGGHYGNRPRVDRYPDAA
;
A
#
# COMPACT_ATOMS: atom_id res chain seq x y z
N MET A 1 30.05 -14.42 -5.42
CA MET A 1 29.14 -13.34 -4.97
C MET A 1 28.37 -13.89 -3.79
N SER A 2 28.31 -13.17 -2.67
CA SER A 2 27.53 -13.63 -1.52
C SER A 2 26.05 -13.58 -1.90
N SER A 3 25.35 -14.71 -1.88
CA SER A 3 23.91 -14.74 -2.08
C SER A 3 23.20 -13.93 -1.00
N THR A 4 22.19 -13.16 -1.37
CA THR A 4 21.36 -12.39 -0.42
C THR A 4 20.43 -13.32 0.38
N LEU A 5 19.92 -12.86 1.53
CA LEU A 5 18.91 -13.63 2.29
C LEU A 5 17.64 -13.86 1.46
N ARG A 6 17.28 -12.91 0.59
CA ARG A 6 16.22 -13.02 -0.40
C ARG A 6 16.43 -14.22 -1.33
N GLU A 7 17.61 -14.35 -1.91
CA GLU A 7 17.94 -15.49 -2.78
C GLU A 7 17.99 -16.81 -2.00
N GLN A 8 18.56 -16.80 -0.79
CA GLN A 8 18.67 -17.98 0.06
C GLN A 8 17.33 -18.49 0.60
N SER A 9 16.36 -17.58 0.75
CA SER A 9 15.02 -17.93 1.25
C SER A 9 14.04 -18.30 0.13
N GLN A 10 14.43 -18.22 -1.14
CA GLN A 10 13.53 -18.53 -2.24
C GLN A 10 13.26 -20.05 -2.31
N GLU A 11 11.99 -20.43 -2.36
CA GLU A 11 11.52 -21.81 -2.46
C GLU A 11 10.43 -21.92 -3.54
N VAL A 12 10.35 -23.07 -4.20
CA VAL A 12 9.25 -23.38 -5.13
C VAL A 12 8.20 -24.21 -4.40
N LEU A 13 7.03 -23.60 -4.19
CA LEU A 13 5.84 -24.26 -3.67
C LEU A 13 5.02 -24.83 -4.83
N GLN A 14 4.87 -26.15 -4.86
CA GLN A 14 3.96 -26.83 -5.79
C GLN A 14 2.55 -26.87 -5.21
N VAL A 15 1.58 -26.32 -5.93
CA VAL A 15 0.14 -26.40 -5.60
C VAL A 15 -0.57 -27.01 -6.81
N ASP A 16 -1.05 -28.24 -6.64
CA ASP A 16 -1.59 -29.07 -7.73
C ASP A 16 -0.64 -29.13 -8.94
N THR A 17 -1.01 -28.52 -10.06
CA THR A 17 -0.21 -28.46 -11.29
C THR A 17 0.61 -27.18 -11.43
N LYS A 18 0.40 -26.19 -10.55
CA LYS A 18 1.05 -24.88 -10.60
C LYS A 18 2.25 -24.79 -9.65
N LYS A 19 3.26 -24.05 -10.08
CA LYS A 19 4.45 -23.73 -9.29
C LYS A 19 4.39 -22.27 -8.89
N TYR A 20 4.65 -21.99 -7.62
CA TYR A 20 4.77 -20.65 -7.09
C TYR A 20 6.12 -20.47 -6.41
N HIS A 21 6.83 -19.41 -6.74
CA HIS A 21 8.04 -18.98 -6.06
C HIS A 21 7.63 -18.17 -4.83
N ILE A 22 8.10 -18.58 -3.66
CA ILE A 22 7.81 -17.95 -2.38
C ILE A 22 9.10 -17.63 -1.63
N PHE A 23 9.03 -16.71 -0.67
CA PHE A 23 10.11 -16.44 0.27
C PHE A 23 9.86 -17.21 1.57
N SER A 24 10.50 -18.35 1.69
CA SER A 24 10.30 -19.35 2.73
C SER A 24 10.96 -18.95 4.04
N LEU A 25 10.14 -18.75 5.07
CA LEU A 25 10.62 -18.44 6.42
C LEU A 25 11.48 -19.57 7.02
N PRO A 26 11.15 -20.87 6.85
CA PRO A 26 12.04 -21.95 7.27
C PRO A 26 13.43 -21.91 6.61
N HIS A 27 13.54 -21.55 5.34
CA HIS A 27 14.84 -21.39 4.67
C HIS A 27 15.59 -20.16 5.22
N ALA A 28 14.89 -19.03 5.38
CA ALA A 28 15.48 -17.85 5.99
C ALA A 28 15.99 -18.10 7.43
N ALA A 29 15.30 -18.92 8.21
CA ALA A 29 15.68 -19.29 9.58
C ALA A 29 17.01 -20.04 9.67
N GLN A 30 17.42 -20.75 8.60
CA GLN A 30 18.74 -21.42 8.56
C GLN A 30 19.90 -20.41 8.62
N HIS A 31 19.65 -19.17 8.21
CA HIS A 31 20.62 -18.08 8.20
C HIS A 31 20.40 -17.05 9.31
N LEU A 32 19.14 -16.83 9.71
CA LEU A 32 18.75 -15.83 10.71
C LEU A 32 18.66 -16.37 12.15
N GLY A 33 18.64 -17.69 12.31
CA GLY A 33 18.41 -18.37 13.58
C GLY A 33 16.93 -18.67 13.86
N ASN A 34 16.60 -18.94 15.13
CA ASN A 34 15.27 -19.38 15.53
C ASN A 34 14.21 -18.26 15.38
N ILE A 35 13.14 -18.55 14.62
CA ILE A 35 12.00 -17.66 14.40
C ILE A 35 10.67 -18.20 14.96
N ASP A 36 10.71 -19.29 15.73
CA ASP A 36 9.50 -20.00 16.17
C ASP A 36 8.61 -19.13 17.06
N ARG A 37 9.23 -18.32 17.94
CA ARG A 37 8.53 -17.43 18.87
C ARG A 37 8.07 -16.13 18.24
N LEU A 38 8.38 -15.85 16.96
CA LEU A 38 7.84 -14.67 16.29
C LEU A 38 6.31 -14.77 16.19
N PRO A 39 5.57 -13.71 16.61
CA PRO A 39 4.15 -13.58 16.34
C PRO A 39 3.85 -13.72 14.84
N LYS A 40 2.68 -14.24 14.49
CA LYS A 40 2.28 -14.42 13.08
C LYS A 40 2.32 -13.12 12.28
N SER A 41 1.95 -11.99 12.91
CA SER A 41 2.06 -10.65 12.30
C SER A 41 3.50 -10.29 11.93
N LEU A 42 4.48 -10.58 12.81
CA LEU A 42 5.89 -10.34 12.51
C LEU A 42 6.44 -11.32 11.48
N LYS A 43 5.92 -12.55 11.42
CA LYS A 43 6.26 -13.50 10.34
C LYS A 43 5.81 -13.00 8.96
N VAL A 44 4.64 -12.34 8.88
CA VAL A 44 4.18 -11.68 7.65
C VAL A 44 5.08 -10.50 7.27
N LEU A 45 5.50 -9.68 8.25
CA LEU A 45 6.47 -8.60 8.00
C LEU A 45 7.84 -9.15 7.60
N LEU A 46 8.27 -10.27 8.16
CA LEU A 46 9.53 -10.91 7.81
C LEU A 46 9.54 -11.37 6.34
N GLU A 47 8.46 -12.00 5.88
CA GLU A 47 8.27 -12.32 4.46
C GLU A 47 8.38 -11.06 3.59
N ASN A 48 7.75 -9.96 4.02
CA ASN A 48 7.76 -8.70 3.29
C ASN A 48 9.19 -8.16 3.12
N LEU A 49 9.97 -8.15 4.21
CA LEU A 49 11.36 -7.71 4.17
C LEU A 49 12.22 -8.62 3.29
N LEU A 50 12.08 -9.94 3.41
CA LEU A 50 12.81 -10.90 2.57
C LEU A 50 12.52 -10.67 1.09
N ARG A 51 11.25 -10.52 0.71
CA ARG A 51 10.83 -10.32 -0.69
C ARG A 51 11.39 -9.03 -1.30
N TYR A 52 11.55 -8.00 -0.50
CA TYR A 52 12.00 -6.67 -0.94
C TYR A 52 13.44 -6.31 -0.52
N GLN A 53 14.25 -7.26 -0.09
CA GLN A 53 15.66 -7.02 0.21
C GLN A 53 16.39 -6.51 -1.04
N ASP A 54 16.96 -5.32 -0.94
CA ASP A 54 17.70 -4.65 -2.02
C ASP A 54 19.03 -4.05 -1.56
N GLY A 55 19.36 -4.14 -0.27
CA GLY A 55 20.59 -3.63 0.32
C GLY A 55 20.60 -2.10 0.54
N ASP A 56 19.51 -1.41 0.22
CA ASP A 56 19.35 0.04 0.41
C ASP A 56 18.12 0.34 1.28
N SER A 57 16.94 0.03 0.75
CA SER A 57 15.68 0.27 1.46
C SER A 57 15.35 -0.83 2.47
N VAL A 58 15.80 -2.06 2.21
CA VAL A 58 15.72 -3.21 3.11
C VAL A 58 17.07 -3.90 3.14
N THR A 59 17.72 -3.82 4.30
CA THR A 59 19.05 -4.38 4.54
C THR A 59 18.97 -5.73 5.26
N THR A 60 20.08 -6.48 5.27
CA THR A 60 20.20 -7.72 6.07
C THR A 60 20.01 -7.43 7.55
N GLU A 61 20.49 -6.27 8.00
CA GLU A 61 20.40 -5.80 9.38
C GLU A 61 18.96 -5.51 9.79
N ASP A 62 18.12 -5.00 8.89
CA ASP A 62 16.69 -4.78 9.16
C ASP A 62 15.94 -6.11 9.32
N ILE A 63 16.27 -7.09 8.48
CA ILE A 63 15.70 -8.45 8.57
C ILE A 63 16.13 -9.12 9.88
N GLN A 64 17.40 -9.03 10.24
CA GLN A 64 17.92 -9.60 11.49
C GLN A 64 17.31 -8.91 12.72
N ALA A 65 17.13 -7.59 12.67
CA ALA A 65 16.51 -6.84 13.77
C ALA A 65 15.08 -7.33 14.07
N LEU A 66 14.32 -7.70 13.04
CA LEU A 66 12.97 -8.24 13.22
C LEU A 66 12.99 -9.61 13.92
N VAL A 67 14.00 -10.44 13.67
CA VAL A 67 14.19 -11.73 14.35
C VAL A 67 14.65 -11.53 15.79
N ASP A 68 15.56 -10.58 15.99
CA ASP A 68 16.14 -10.22 17.28
C ASP A 68 15.13 -9.60 18.26
N TRP A 69 14.02 -9.04 17.75
CA TRP A 69 12.87 -8.61 18.55
C TRP A 69 12.39 -9.68 19.55
N GLN A 70 12.58 -10.98 19.27
CA GLN A 70 12.20 -12.06 20.20
C GLN A 70 13.00 -12.09 21.52
N LYS A 71 14.14 -11.38 21.59
CA LYS A 71 15.03 -11.37 22.76
C LYS A 71 14.43 -10.57 23.91
N ASP A 72 13.90 -9.39 23.62
CA ASP A 72 13.42 -8.41 24.61
C ASP A 72 12.04 -7.80 24.26
N ALA A 73 11.44 -8.20 23.14
CA ALA A 73 10.20 -7.64 22.60
C ALA A 73 10.28 -6.12 22.34
N HIS A 74 11.49 -5.59 22.13
CA HIS A 74 11.72 -4.18 21.87
C HIS A 74 12.14 -3.92 20.42
N ALA A 75 11.79 -2.74 19.91
CA ALA A 75 12.06 -2.34 18.54
C ALA A 75 12.75 -0.97 18.54
N ASP A 76 14.07 -1.00 18.35
CA ASP A 76 14.92 0.21 18.30
C ASP A 76 15.15 0.72 16.87
N ARG A 77 14.61 0.02 15.87
CA ARG A 77 14.83 0.29 14.45
C ARG A 77 13.50 0.41 13.72
N GLU A 78 13.41 1.42 12.86
CA GLU A 78 12.35 1.49 11.86
C GLU A 78 12.64 0.51 10.72
N ILE A 79 11.60 -0.18 10.25
CA ILE A 79 11.68 -1.10 9.11
C ILE A 79 10.90 -0.53 7.92
N ALA A 80 11.37 -0.84 6.71
CA ALA A 80 10.59 -0.56 5.51
C ALA A 80 9.45 -1.58 5.38
N TYR A 81 8.25 -1.12 5.05
CA TYR A 81 7.10 -1.98 4.81
C TYR A 81 6.45 -1.61 3.48
N ARG A 82 6.24 -2.61 2.63
CA ARG A 82 5.64 -2.48 1.30
C ARG A 82 4.41 -3.37 1.22
N PRO A 83 3.21 -2.87 1.52
CA PRO A 83 2.02 -3.72 1.52
C PRO A 83 1.67 -4.20 0.11
N ALA A 84 0.95 -5.31 0.04
CA ALA A 84 0.49 -5.89 -1.22
C ALA A 84 -0.50 -4.97 -1.95
N ARG A 85 -1.27 -4.15 -1.22
CA ARG A 85 -2.27 -3.23 -1.79
C ARG A 85 -2.61 -2.07 -0.86
N VAL A 86 -3.40 -1.13 -1.39
CA VAL A 86 -3.95 0.02 -0.67
C VAL A 86 -5.47 0.02 -0.73
N LEU A 87 -6.12 0.31 0.39
CA LEU A 87 -7.57 0.51 0.47
C LEU A 87 -7.87 2.00 0.72
N MET A 88 -8.68 2.59 -0.13
CA MET A 88 -9.08 3.99 -0.04
C MET A 88 -10.59 4.12 0.10
N GLN A 89 -11.02 5.15 0.81
CA GLN A 89 -12.39 5.63 0.78
C GLN A 89 -12.48 6.92 -0.05
N ASP A 90 -13.68 7.37 -0.40
CA ASP A 90 -13.90 8.44 -1.36
C ASP A 90 -13.38 9.83 -0.92
N PHE A 91 -13.52 10.21 0.35
CA PHE A 91 -13.01 11.50 0.86
C PHE A 91 -11.48 11.63 0.79
N THR A 92 -10.74 10.55 1.01
CA THR A 92 -9.26 10.55 0.90
C THR A 92 -8.78 10.12 -0.49
N GLY A 93 -9.61 9.38 -1.23
CA GLY A 93 -9.32 8.87 -2.56
C GLY A 93 -9.31 9.97 -3.62
N VAL A 94 -10.28 10.89 -3.57
CA VAL A 94 -10.35 12.02 -4.50
C VAL A 94 -9.08 12.88 -4.48
N PRO A 95 -8.60 13.40 -3.33
CA PRO A 95 -7.38 14.20 -3.32
C PRO A 95 -6.15 13.41 -3.80
N ALA A 96 -6.07 12.10 -3.52
CA ALA A 96 -4.96 11.29 -4.03
C ALA A 96 -4.98 11.15 -5.56
N VAL A 97 -6.15 10.99 -6.19
CA VAL A 97 -6.26 10.96 -7.65
C VAL A 97 -5.93 12.34 -8.26
N VAL A 98 -6.30 13.43 -7.58
CA VAL A 98 -5.89 14.79 -7.96
C VAL A 98 -4.37 14.93 -7.92
N ASP A 99 -3.72 14.48 -6.85
CA ASP A 99 -2.26 14.52 -6.72
C ASP A 99 -1.58 13.76 -7.87
N LEU A 100 -2.09 12.59 -8.26
CA LEU A 100 -1.55 11.84 -9.39
C LEU A 100 -1.74 12.54 -10.73
N ALA A 101 -2.90 13.18 -10.93
CA ALA A 101 -3.14 13.98 -12.12
C ALA A 101 -2.17 15.17 -12.19
N ALA A 102 -1.95 15.86 -11.06
CA ALA A 102 -1.00 16.97 -10.97
C ALA A 102 0.45 16.50 -11.18
N MET A 103 0.83 15.33 -10.64
CA MET A 103 2.13 14.72 -10.87
C MET A 103 2.35 14.37 -12.35
N ARG A 104 1.33 13.82 -13.02
CA ARG A 104 1.36 13.55 -14.47
C ARG A 104 1.59 14.83 -15.27
N GLU A 105 0.89 15.90 -14.91
CA GLU A 105 1.06 17.20 -15.55
C GLU A 105 2.49 17.75 -15.32
N ALA A 106 3.01 17.64 -14.10
CA ALA A 106 4.36 18.07 -13.76
C ALA A 106 5.43 17.29 -14.54
N VAL A 107 5.30 15.97 -14.64
CA VAL A 107 6.20 15.11 -15.42
C VAL A 107 6.13 15.48 -16.90
N ASN A 108 4.94 15.73 -17.43
CA ASN A 108 4.77 16.17 -18.81
C ASN A 108 5.47 17.51 -19.09
N ARG A 109 5.33 18.49 -18.19
CA ARG A 109 6.01 19.80 -18.31
C ARG A 109 7.54 19.68 -18.29
N LEU A 110 8.07 18.66 -17.62
CA LEU A 110 9.50 18.35 -17.57
C LEU A 110 9.98 17.47 -18.75
N GLY A 111 9.10 17.15 -19.72
CA GLY A 111 9.42 16.30 -20.87
C GLY A 111 9.60 14.82 -20.51
N GLY A 112 9.14 14.40 -19.34
CA GLY A 112 9.21 13.02 -18.87
C GLY A 112 8.05 12.15 -19.38
N ASP A 113 8.19 10.85 -19.18
CA ASP A 113 7.15 9.88 -19.53
C ASP A 113 6.04 9.86 -18.46
N VAL A 114 4.89 10.41 -18.81
CA VAL A 114 3.68 10.49 -17.98
C VAL A 114 3.16 9.11 -17.57
N ALA A 115 3.35 8.09 -18.42
CA ALA A 115 2.88 6.74 -18.14
C ALA A 115 3.63 6.08 -16.97
N LYS A 116 4.79 6.62 -16.57
CA LYS A 116 5.51 6.16 -15.37
C LYS A 116 4.87 6.64 -14.07
N VAL A 117 3.97 7.63 -14.12
CA VAL A 117 3.19 8.06 -12.95
C VAL A 117 1.97 7.15 -12.84
N ASN A 118 2.16 6.04 -12.14
CA ASN A 118 1.16 5.03 -11.86
C ASN A 118 1.36 4.45 -10.44
N PRO A 119 0.28 3.94 -9.80
CA PRO A 119 0.41 3.23 -8.54
C PRO A 119 1.29 1.98 -8.68
N LEU A 120 2.26 1.79 -7.80
CA LEU A 120 3.10 0.58 -7.83
C LEU A 120 2.33 -0.64 -7.30
N SER A 121 1.53 -0.44 -6.26
CA SER A 121 0.64 -1.45 -5.69
C SER A 121 -0.81 -1.23 -6.14
N PRO A 122 -1.62 -2.30 -6.26
CA PRO A 122 -3.07 -2.21 -6.43
C PRO A 122 -3.72 -1.29 -5.41
N VAL A 123 -4.62 -0.43 -5.88
CA VAL A 123 -5.40 0.50 -5.08
C VAL A 123 -6.88 0.26 -5.34
N ASP A 124 -7.61 -0.04 -4.28
CA ASP A 124 -9.07 -0.19 -4.30
C ASP A 124 -9.69 1.01 -3.59
N LEU A 125 -10.45 1.84 -4.31
CA LEU A 125 -11.23 2.93 -3.76
C LEU A 125 -12.70 2.50 -3.65
N VAL A 126 -13.24 2.50 -2.43
CA VAL A 126 -14.66 2.25 -2.18
C VAL A 126 -15.38 3.56 -1.89
N ILE A 127 -16.50 3.78 -2.59
CA ILE A 127 -17.37 4.94 -2.37
C ILE A 127 -18.46 4.55 -1.38
N ASP A 128 -18.32 4.97 -0.14
CA ASP A 128 -19.24 4.63 0.94
C ASP A 128 -19.52 5.76 1.94
N HIS A 129 -18.73 6.83 1.96
CA HIS A 129 -18.85 7.89 2.98
C HIS A 129 -19.77 9.05 2.59
N SER A 130 -20.38 9.01 1.43
CA SER A 130 -21.15 10.13 0.90
C SER A 130 -22.66 9.94 0.92
N VAL A 131 -23.12 8.68 0.91
CA VAL A 131 -24.54 8.35 1.00
C VAL A 131 -25.13 8.93 2.29
N THR A 132 -26.14 9.78 2.15
CA THR A 132 -26.91 10.35 3.26
C THR A 132 -28.28 9.68 3.34
N VAL A 133 -28.84 9.57 4.54
CA VAL A 133 -30.21 9.04 4.74
C VAL A 133 -31.21 10.20 4.64
N ASP A 134 -31.63 10.54 3.43
CA ASP A 134 -32.67 11.55 3.18
C ASP A 134 -34.08 10.97 3.33
N HIS A 135 -34.27 9.75 2.85
CA HIS A 135 -35.50 8.97 2.95
C HIS A 135 -35.28 7.70 3.80
N PHE A 136 -36.26 7.33 4.62
CA PHE A 136 -36.22 6.11 5.43
C PHE A 136 -37.64 5.56 5.68
N GLY A 137 -37.74 4.26 6.00
CA GLY A 137 -38.99 3.64 6.47
C GLY A 137 -40.00 3.25 5.39
N ASN A 138 -39.61 3.20 4.12
CA ASN A 138 -40.42 2.65 3.02
C ASN A 138 -39.53 1.90 2.01
N ASP A 139 -40.16 1.18 1.09
CA ASP A 139 -39.47 0.32 0.12
C ASP A 139 -38.64 1.11 -0.92
N ASP A 140 -39.04 2.36 -1.22
CA ASP A 140 -38.38 3.23 -2.21
C ASP A 140 -37.15 3.97 -1.63
N ALA A 141 -36.98 3.97 -0.30
CA ALA A 141 -35.98 4.79 0.39
C ALA A 141 -34.55 4.52 -0.07
N PHE A 142 -34.22 3.26 -0.36
CA PHE A 142 -32.87 2.90 -0.83
C PHE A 142 -32.58 3.50 -2.21
N GLU A 143 -33.48 3.33 -3.17
CA GLU A 143 -33.30 3.81 -4.53
C GLU A 143 -33.24 5.34 -4.58
N GLU A 144 -34.13 6.03 -3.86
CA GLU A 144 -34.13 7.49 -3.80
C GLU A 144 -32.85 8.06 -3.16
N ASN A 145 -32.36 7.46 -2.06
CA ASN A 145 -31.11 7.90 -1.44
C ASN A 145 -29.91 7.70 -2.38
N VAL A 146 -29.84 6.58 -3.09
CA VAL A 146 -28.76 6.32 -4.08
C VAL A 146 -28.87 7.29 -5.27
N ARG A 147 -30.08 7.63 -5.71
CA ARG A 147 -30.31 8.61 -6.78
C ARG A 147 -29.85 10.01 -6.38
N LEU A 148 -30.26 10.49 -5.21
CA LEU A 148 -29.84 11.79 -4.66
C LEU A 148 -28.32 11.85 -4.46
N GLU A 149 -27.73 10.74 -4.02
CA GLU A 149 -26.29 10.63 -3.86
C GLU A 149 -25.53 10.81 -5.19
N MET A 150 -26.00 10.16 -6.25
CA MET A 150 -25.42 10.30 -7.59
C MET A 150 -25.57 11.73 -8.14
N GLU A 151 -26.70 12.39 -7.85
CA GLU A 151 -26.96 13.77 -8.26
C GLU A 151 -26.01 14.76 -7.56
N ARG A 152 -25.88 14.65 -6.23
CA ARG A 152 -25.04 15.55 -5.41
C ARG A 152 -23.55 15.39 -5.68
N ASN A 153 -23.10 14.17 -5.93
CA ASN A 153 -21.67 13.83 -6.06
C ASN A 153 -21.24 13.53 -7.51
N HIS A 154 -22.03 13.96 -8.49
CA HIS A 154 -21.83 13.64 -9.91
C HIS A 154 -20.39 13.92 -10.40
N GLU A 155 -19.89 15.14 -10.21
CA GLU A 155 -18.55 15.54 -10.67
C GLU A 155 -17.44 14.69 -10.04
N ARG A 156 -17.58 14.41 -8.74
CA ARG A 156 -16.64 13.59 -7.98
C ARG A 156 -16.58 12.17 -8.54
N TYR A 157 -17.72 11.59 -8.90
CA TYR A 157 -17.78 10.26 -9.48
C TYR A 157 -17.29 10.20 -10.92
N VAL A 158 -17.58 11.22 -11.72
CA VAL A 158 -16.98 11.35 -13.05
C VAL A 158 -15.46 11.41 -12.95
N PHE A 159 -14.92 12.18 -12.00
CA PHE A 159 -13.48 12.28 -11.77
C PHE A 159 -12.85 10.95 -11.32
N LEU A 160 -13.47 10.24 -10.37
CA LEU A 160 -12.98 8.92 -9.94
C LEU A 160 -13.06 7.86 -11.05
N ARG A 161 -14.13 7.90 -11.86
CA ARG A 161 -14.27 7.04 -13.04
C ARG A 161 -13.21 7.33 -14.10
N TRP A 162 -12.83 8.60 -14.28
CA TRP A 162 -11.69 8.97 -15.11
C TRP A 162 -10.39 8.37 -14.53
N GLY A 163 -10.17 8.50 -13.22
CA GLY A 163 -9.01 7.91 -12.53
C GLY A 163 -8.89 6.40 -12.77
N GLN A 164 -10.00 5.65 -12.67
CA GLN A 164 -10.02 4.22 -12.96
C GLN A 164 -9.58 3.86 -14.39
N LYS A 165 -9.84 4.73 -15.37
CA LYS A 165 -9.39 4.51 -16.75
C LYS A 165 -7.96 5.00 -16.98
N ALA A 166 -7.51 5.96 -16.18
CA ALA A 166 -6.22 6.62 -16.35
C ALA A 166 -5.06 5.85 -15.70
N PHE A 167 -5.31 5.01 -14.70
CA PHE A 167 -4.28 4.29 -13.94
C PHE A 167 -4.50 2.77 -13.94
N ASP A 168 -3.45 1.99 -14.25
CA ASP A 168 -3.58 0.54 -14.52
C ASP A 168 -3.95 -0.28 -13.27
N LYS A 169 -3.51 0.17 -12.09
CA LYS A 169 -3.67 -0.53 -10.81
C LYS A 169 -4.70 0.14 -9.89
N PHE A 170 -5.64 0.88 -10.45
CA PHE A 170 -6.65 1.62 -9.69
C PHE A 170 -8.07 1.13 -10.01
N ARG A 171 -8.79 0.68 -8.99
CA ARG A 171 -10.17 0.19 -9.10
C ARG A 171 -11.10 1.03 -8.22
N VAL A 172 -12.27 1.37 -8.75
CA VAL A 172 -13.32 2.11 -8.01
C VAL A 172 -14.55 1.21 -7.84
N VAL A 173 -14.92 0.97 -6.58
CA VAL A 173 -16.17 0.33 -6.20
C VAL A 173 -17.26 1.41 -6.08
N PRO A 174 -18.36 1.30 -6.85
CA PRO A 174 -19.38 2.35 -6.92
C PRO A 174 -20.22 2.43 -5.63
N PRO A 175 -20.93 3.56 -5.40
CA PRO A 175 -21.83 3.71 -4.25
C PRO A 175 -22.95 2.66 -4.27
N GLY A 176 -23.48 2.34 -3.09
CA GLY A 176 -24.54 1.35 -2.93
C GLY A 176 -24.08 -0.12 -2.96
N THR A 177 -22.77 -0.38 -3.14
CA THR A 177 -22.21 -1.75 -3.12
C THR A 177 -22.00 -2.27 -1.69
N GLY A 178 -21.78 -1.38 -0.73
CA GLY A 178 -21.50 -1.71 0.67
C GLY A 178 -20.47 -0.77 1.28
N ILE A 179 -20.13 -1.02 2.54
CA ILE A 179 -19.15 -0.24 3.30
C ILE A 179 -17.75 -0.77 3.01
N CYS A 180 -16.75 0.13 2.96
CA CYS A 180 -15.37 -0.13 2.58
C CYS A 180 -14.78 -1.38 3.25
N HIS A 181 -14.96 -1.53 4.57
CA HIS A 181 -14.42 -2.67 5.33
C HIS A 181 -15.15 -3.99 5.08
N GLN A 182 -16.47 -3.94 4.85
CA GLN A 182 -17.24 -5.13 4.55
C GLN A 182 -16.93 -5.64 3.14
N VAL A 183 -16.91 -4.76 2.15
CA VAL A 183 -16.47 -5.08 0.78
C VAL A 183 -15.03 -5.62 0.79
N ASN A 184 -14.17 -5.06 1.64
CA ASN A 184 -12.81 -5.56 1.81
C ASN A 184 -12.75 -7.00 2.35
N LEU A 185 -13.58 -7.35 3.34
CA LEU A 185 -13.66 -8.71 3.87
C LEU A 185 -14.24 -9.71 2.87
N GLU A 186 -15.31 -9.33 2.19
CA GLU A 186 -16.12 -10.26 1.40
C GLU A 186 -15.62 -10.42 -0.05
N TYR A 187 -14.92 -9.41 -0.59
CA TYR A 187 -14.62 -9.37 -2.03
C TYR A 187 -13.17 -9.00 -2.37
N LEU A 188 -12.54 -8.07 -1.64
CA LEU A 188 -11.20 -7.56 -2.00
C LEU A 188 -10.06 -8.36 -1.37
N GLY A 189 -10.27 -8.89 -0.15
CA GLY A 189 -9.29 -9.67 0.57
C GLY A 189 -8.98 -10.99 -0.12
N LYS A 190 -7.68 -11.28 -0.31
CA LYS A 190 -7.24 -12.49 -1.04
C LYS A 190 -6.58 -13.55 -0.17
N ALA A 191 -6.19 -13.19 1.06
CA ALA A 191 -5.28 -13.95 1.93
C ALA A 191 -3.87 -14.17 1.34
N ILE A 192 -3.76 -14.64 0.09
CA ILE A 192 -2.52 -14.81 -0.67
C ILE A 192 -2.66 -14.09 -2.02
N TRP A 193 -1.69 -13.25 -2.35
CA TRP A 193 -1.52 -12.68 -3.68
C TRP A 193 -0.59 -13.55 -4.51
N HIS A 194 -0.77 -13.50 -5.84
CA HIS A 194 0.21 -14.01 -6.77
C HIS A 194 0.33 -13.10 -7.99
N GLU A 195 1.50 -13.08 -8.62
CA GLU A 195 1.79 -12.31 -9.84
C GLU A 195 2.90 -13.01 -10.64
N THR A 196 2.80 -12.96 -11.97
CA THR A 196 3.88 -13.38 -12.86
C THR A 196 4.96 -12.29 -12.92
N VAL A 197 6.17 -12.59 -12.45
CA VAL A 197 7.33 -11.70 -12.51
C VAL A 197 8.43 -12.39 -13.31
N ASN A 198 8.87 -11.78 -14.41
CA ASN A 198 9.90 -12.35 -15.30
C ASN A 198 9.60 -13.78 -15.80
N GLY A 199 8.33 -14.13 -15.97
CA GLY A 199 7.89 -15.45 -16.42
C GLY A 199 7.75 -16.50 -15.30
N GLU A 200 8.04 -16.15 -14.05
CA GLU A 200 7.84 -16.99 -12.88
C GLU A 200 6.63 -16.51 -12.07
N GLU A 201 5.78 -17.43 -11.63
CA GLU A 201 4.67 -17.10 -10.72
C GLU A 201 5.20 -16.95 -9.30
N TYR A 202 5.00 -15.78 -8.68
CA TYR A 202 5.33 -15.55 -7.27
C TYR A 202 4.07 -15.52 -6.43
N ALA A 203 4.15 -15.95 -5.17
CA ALA A 203 3.04 -15.85 -4.22
C ALA A 203 3.49 -15.28 -2.85
N TRP A 204 2.64 -14.48 -2.21
CA TRP A 204 2.93 -13.84 -0.92
C TRP A 204 1.66 -13.49 -0.13
N PRO A 205 1.73 -13.27 1.19
CA PRO A 205 0.58 -12.90 2.01
C PRO A 205 -0.07 -11.57 1.61
N ASP A 206 -1.40 -11.52 1.67
CA ASP A 206 -2.16 -10.27 1.58
C ASP A 206 -1.84 -9.37 2.78
N THR A 207 -1.52 -8.13 2.45
CA THR A 207 -1.16 -7.09 3.40
C THR A 207 -1.61 -5.75 2.84
N LEU A 208 -2.12 -4.87 3.69
CA LEU A 208 -2.61 -3.57 3.23
C LEU A 208 -2.39 -2.45 4.23
N VAL A 209 -2.36 -1.25 3.68
CA VAL A 209 -2.66 -0.03 4.43
C VAL A 209 -3.93 0.56 3.85
N GLY A 210 -4.72 1.20 4.70
CA GLY A 210 -5.88 1.92 4.26
C GLY A 210 -5.91 3.35 4.77
N THR A 211 -6.68 4.21 4.11
CA THR A 211 -6.90 5.59 4.55
C THR A 211 -8.02 5.72 5.60
N ASP A 212 -8.51 4.60 6.11
CA ASP A 212 -9.51 4.53 7.17
C ASP A 212 -8.98 3.72 8.37
N SER A 213 -9.31 4.14 9.59
CA SER A 213 -8.86 3.49 10.83
C SER A 213 -9.36 2.06 11.02
N HIS A 214 -10.54 1.71 10.50
CA HIS A 214 -11.13 0.37 10.62
C HIS A 214 -10.61 -0.60 9.56
N THR A 215 -9.61 -0.20 8.77
CA THR A 215 -8.87 -1.12 7.88
C THR A 215 -8.37 -2.37 8.63
N THR A 216 -8.15 -2.24 9.94
CA THR A 216 -7.80 -3.36 10.84
C THR A 216 -8.84 -4.48 10.90
N MET A 217 -10.08 -4.26 10.46
CA MET A 217 -11.14 -5.29 10.44
C MET A 217 -10.72 -6.53 9.62
N ILE A 218 -9.95 -6.34 8.55
CA ILE A 218 -9.44 -7.41 7.67
C ILE A 218 -8.48 -8.38 8.40
N ASN A 219 -7.92 -7.96 9.54
CA ASN A 219 -7.05 -8.80 10.38
C ASN A 219 -7.76 -10.07 10.87
N ALA A 220 -9.09 -10.06 10.96
CA ALA A 220 -9.89 -11.23 11.29
C ALA A 220 -9.73 -12.38 10.28
N LEU A 221 -9.36 -12.08 9.03
CA LEU A 221 -9.10 -13.07 7.98
C LEU A 221 -7.61 -13.45 7.85
N GLY A 222 -6.76 -13.06 8.83
CA GLY A 222 -5.32 -13.34 8.81
C GLY A 222 -4.51 -12.47 7.85
N VAL A 223 -5.10 -11.41 7.31
CA VAL A 223 -4.46 -10.41 6.45
C VAL A 223 -3.90 -9.29 7.32
N LEU A 224 -2.63 -8.91 7.16
CA LEU A 224 -2.05 -7.81 7.94
C LEU A 224 -2.49 -6.45 7.37
N GLY A 225 -3.46 -5.81 8.03
CA GLY A 225 -4.05 -4.53 7.66
C GLY A 225 -3.94 -3.48 8.76
N MET A 226 -3.60 -2.25 8.37
CA MET A 226 -3.58 -1.10 9.28
C MET A 226 -4.13 0.18 8.63
N GLY A 227 -4.80 1.01 9.41
CA GLY A 227 -5.17 2.36 9.00
C GLY A 227 -3.96 3.28 9.08
N SER A 228 -3.69 4.00 8.00
CA SER A 228 -2.72 5.09 7.96
C SER A 228 -3.47 6.41 8.07
N ARG A 229 -3.21 7.18 9.13
CA ARG A 229 -3.74 8.53 9.29
C ARG A 229 -2.83 9.53 8.57
N GLY A 230 -3.42 10.62 8.07
CA GLY A 230 -2.69 11.83 7.70
C GLY A 230 -1.89 12.39 8.88
N GLU A 231 -0.82 13.11 8.58
CA GLU A 231 0.41 13.37 9.36
C GLU A 231 0.32 14.02 10.77
N SER A 232 -0.83 14.07 11.43
CA SER A 232 -1.03 15.02 12.55
C SER A 232 -0.84 14.49 13.99
N LYS A 233 -0.36 13.26 14.24
CA LYS A 233 -0.14 12.76 15.63
C LYS A 233 1.18 12.00 15.81
N PRO A 234 1.77 12.03 17.05
CA PRO A 234 3.02 11.33 17.35
C PRO A 234 2.91 9.85 17.04
N LYS A 235 3.93 9.36 16.33
CA LYS A 235 4.02 8.03 15.74
C LYS A 235 4.36 6.98 16.81
N PRO A 236 3.57 5.89 16.97
CA PRO A 236 4.08 4.71 17.65
C PRO A 236 5.24 4.10 16.82
N PRO A 237 6.15 3.34 17.45
CA PRO A 237 7.38 2.81 16.84
C PRO A 237 7.17 1.82 15.67
N CYS A 238 5.92 1.59 15.24
CA CYS A 238 5.55 0.75 14.10
C CYS A 238 4.50 1.43 13.19
N SER A 239 4.40 2.78 13.21
CA SER A 239 3.48 3.50 12.33
C SER A 239 4.12 3.88 11.01
N VAL A 240 3.49 3.47 9.92
CA VAL A 240 3.83 3.94 8.57
C VAL A 240 2.96 5.17 8.29
N SER A 241 3.56 6.35 8.06
CA SER A 241 2.75 7.51 7.67
C SER A 241 2.15 7.30 6.29
N LEU A 242 0.99 7.91 6.03
CA LEU A 242 0.43 7.96 4.69
C LEU A 242 1.46 8.54 3.71
N SER A 243 2.24 9.56 4.07
CA SER A 243 3.33 10.04 3.19
C SER A 243 4.51 9.09 3.06
N GLN A 244 4.82 8.22 4.04
CA GLN A 244 5.83 7.16 3.89
C GLN A 244 5.31 6.01 3.03
N CYS A 245 4.04 5.65 3.17
CA CYS A 245 3.34 4.73 2.27
C CYS A 245 3.30 5.30 0.88
N LEU A 246 2.71 6.47 0.66
CA LEU A 246 2.65 7.14 -0.63
C LEU A 246 4.08 7.35 -1.18
N SER A 247 5.01 7.99 -0.47
CA SER A 247 6.36 8.20 -1.01
C SER A 247 7.07 6.89 -1.38
N ARG A 248 6.91 5.79 -0.65
CA ARG A 248 7.55 4.49 -1.02
C ARG A 248 6.71 3.62 -1.95
N MET A 249 5.40 3.85 -2.06
CA MET A 249 4.46 3.21 -2.99
C MET A 249 4.39 3.91 -4.34
N TRP A 250 4.83 5.16 -4.43
CA TRP A 250 4.90 5.91 -5.68
C TRP A 250 6.35 6.09 -6.14
N TRP A 251 7.34 5.96 -5.24
CA TRP A 251 8.76 6.05 -5.58
C TRP A 251 9.50 4.74 -5.30
N VAL A 252 9.75 3.94 -6.34
CA VAL A 252 10.86 3.00 -6.38
C VAL A 252 11.90 3.55 -7.36
N SER A 253 13.10 3.81 -6.83
CA SER A 253 14.40 4.08 -7.48
C SER A 253 14.66 5.42 -8.20
N ASN A 254 13.65 6.18 -8.64
CA ASN A 254 13.92 7.38 -9.45
C ASN A 254 13.24 8.63 -8.92
N SER A 255 13.95 9.41 -8.09
CA SER A 255 13.64 10.81 -7.75
C SER A 255 13.19 11.62 -8.99
N PRO A 256 12.41 12.71 -8.88
CA PRO A 256 11.95 13.47 -10.05
C PRO A 256 13.13 13.96 -10.89
N ALA A 257 14.25 14.25 -10.24
CA ALA A 257 15.53 14.59 -10.87
C ALA A 257 16.12 13.47 -11.76
N LYS A 258 15.90 12.19 -11.43
CA LYS A 258 16.35 11.04 -12.24
C LYS A 258 15.41 10.76 -13.43
N LEU A 259 14.11 11.00 -13.27
CA LEU A 259 13.14 10.88 -14.39
C LEU A 259 13.33 11.97 -15.45
N ALA A 260 13.87 13.14 -15.05
CA ALA A 260 14.14 14.27 -15.94
C ALA A 260 15.56 14.29 -16.56
N GLY A 261 16.38 13.24 -16.34
CA GLY A 261 17.74 13.17 -16.91
C GLY A 261 18.71 14.29 -16.47
N GLY A 262 18.39 15.03 -15.40
CA GLY A 262 19.13 16.22 -14.99
C GLY A 262 20.10 15.95 -13.85
N HIS A 263 21.40 16.10 -14.10
CA HIS A 263 22.38 16.28 -13.03
C HIS A 263 22.16 17.62 -12.32
N TYR A 264 21.69 17.59 -11.08
CA TYR A 264 21.78 18.74 -10.18
C TYR A 264 22.80 18.46 -9.08
N GLY A 265 23.95 19.13 -9.19
CA GLY A 265 24.91 19.26 -8.10
C GLY A 265 24.33 20.10 -6.95
N ASN A 266 24.86 19.83 -5.75
CA ASN A 266 24.63 20.51 -4.48
C ASN A 266 24.01 21.91 -4.58
N ARG A 267 22.81 22.08 -4.01
CA ARG A 267 22.32 23.39 -3.55
C ARG A 267 21.71 23.29 -2.14
N PRO A 268 21.78 24.37 -1.35
CA PRO A 268 21.81 24.33 0.10
C PRO A 268 20.42 24.20 0.74
N ARG A 269 20.40 23.81 2.02
CA ARG A 269 19.23 23.84 2.90
C ARG A 269 18.56 25.21 2.81
N VAL A 270 17.25 25.21 2.55
CA VAL A 270 16.42 26.41 2.68
C VAL A 270 16.08 26.58 4.15
N ASP A 271 16.55 27.69 4.72
CA ASP A 271 16.28 28.12 6.08
C ASP A 271 14.80 28.44 6.32
N ARG A 272 14.41 28.30 7.59
CA ARG A 272 13.08 28.62 8.14
C ARG A 272 12.67 30.05 7.78
N TYR A 273 11.43 30.22 7.33
CA TYR A 273 10.79 31.54 7.32
C TYR A 273 10.57 32.01 8.77
N PRO A 274 10.93 33.27 9.11
CA PRO A 274 10.54 33.88 10.38
C PRO A 274 9.13 34.48 10.29
N ASP A 275 8.52 34.64 11.47
CA ASP A 275 7.20 35.20 11.72
C ASP A 275 6.92 36.53 10.99
N ALA A 276 5.67 36.71 10.57
CA ALA A 276 5.12 38.03 10.22
C ALA A 276 3.80 38.24 10.96
N ALA A 277 3.72 39.42 11.56
CA ALA A 277 2.72 40.00 12.46
C ALA A 277 1.28 39.99 11.94
#